data_AF-A0A7C1M6U0-F1
#
_entry.id   AF-A0A7C1M6U0-F1
#
_cell.length_a   1.000
_cell.length_b   1.000
_cell.length_c   1.000
_cell.angle_alpha   90.00
_cell.angle_beta   90.00
_cell.angle_gamma   90.00
#
_symmetry.space_group_name_H-M   'P 1'
#
loop_
_entity.id
_entity.type
_entity.pdbx_description
1 polymer ?
#
loop_
_entity_poly.entity_id
_entity_poly.type
_entity_poly.pdbx_seq_one_letter_code
_entity_poly.pdbx_strand_id
1 'polypeptide(L)' 'VLKNDVGKLALANSITLTPGTITLEVDGDKYFIHWIDVKDDSVDGASKNITEPFEKFLKVIFG' A
#
# COMPACT_ATOMS: atom_id res chain seq x y z
N VAL A 1 -1.17 -8.74 -3.52
CA VAL A 1 -2.40 -9.36 -2.92
C VAL A 1 -3.67 -9.09 -3.74
N LEU A 2 -3.83 -7.90 -4.31
CA LEU A 2 -4.99 -7.52 -5.12
C LEU A 2 -4.71 -7.68 -6.61
N LYS A 3 -5.63 -8.32 -7.36
CA LYS A 3 -5.45 -8.61 -8.79
C LYS A 3 -6.13 -7.61 -9.71
N ASN A 4 -7.26 -7.04 -9.29
CA ASN A 4 -8.02 -6.07 -10.11
C ASN A 4 -7.56 -4.64 -9.88
N ASP A 5 -7.78 -3.79 -10.88
CA ASP A 5 -7.29 -2.40 -10.87
C ASP A 5 -8.02 -1.53 -9.85
N VAL A 6 -9.29 -1.82 -9.56
CA VAL A 6 -10.09 -1.10 -8.56
C VAL A 6 -9.52 -1.32 -7.16
N GLY A 7 -9.16 -2.55 -6.81
CA GLY A 7 -8.53 -2.87 -5.52
C GLY A 7 -7.16 -2.23 -5.39
N LYS A 8 -6.36 -2.22 -6.47
CA LYS A 8 -5.06 -1.53 -6.49
C LYS A 8 -5.20 -0.02 -6.29
N LEU A 9 -6.17 0.60 -6.96
CA LEU A 9 -6.50 2.01 -6.79
C LEU A 9 -6.96 2.32 -5.36
N ALA A 10 -7.80 1.46 -4.79
CA ALA A 10 -8.26 1.61 -3.41
C ALA A 10 -7.08 1.55 -2.42
N LEU A 11 -6.17 0.58 -2.59
CA LEU A 11 -4.98 0.45 -1.76
C LEU A 11 -4.05 1.67 -1.88
N ALA A 12 -3.76 2.10 -3.10
CA ALA A 12 -2.93 3.30 -3.35
C ALA A 12 -3.50 4.54 -2.64
N ASN A 13 -4.81 4.74 -2.69
CA ASN A 13 -5.47 5.86 -2.02
C ASN A 13 -5.45 5.73 -0.49
N SER A 14 -5.66 4.53 0.06
CA SER A 14 -5.55 4.29 1.50
C SER A 14 -4.14 4.58 2.03
N ILE A 15 -3.11 4.20 1.27
CA ILE A 15 -1.72 4.53 1.57
C ILE A 15 -1.50 6.05 1.53
N THR A 16 -1.92 6.74 0.46
CA THR A 16 -1.71 8.19 0.31
C THR A 16 -2.45 9.02 1.37
N LEU A 17 -3.57 8.52 1.91
CA LEU A 17 -4.31 9.18 2.98
C LEU A 17 -3.75 8.93 4.38
N THR A 18 -2.75 8.04 4.50
CA THR A 18 -2.03 7.84 5.77
C THR A 18 -1.04 8.99 5.96
N PRO A 19 -1.03 9.67 7.13
CA PRO A 19 -0.11 10.77 7.37
C PRO A 19 1.35 10.37 7.15
N GLY A 20 2.04 11.11 6.27
CA GLY A 20 3.46 10.90 6.00
C GLY A 20 3.79 9.90 4.89
N THR A 21 2.80 9.42 4.13
CA THR A 21 3.01 8.55 2.95
C THR A 21 2.39 9.12 1.68
N ILE A 22 3.03 8.90 0.54
CA ILE A 22 2.51 9.23 -0.80
C ILE A 22 2.80 8.07 -1.74
N THR A 23 1.78 7.56 -2.42
CA THR A 23 1.97 6.59 -3.52
C THR A 23 2.33 7.33 -4.81
N LEU A 24 3.47 6.99 -5.42
CA LEU A 24 3.98 7.63 -6.65
C LEU A 24 3.70 6.78 -7.89
N GLU A 25 3.83 5.47 -7.77
CA GLU A 25 3.67 4.53 -8.88
C GLU A 25 3.12 3.19 -8.41
N VAL A 26 2.34 2.55 -9.28
CA VAL A 26 1.84 1.18 -9.10
C VAL A 26 2.23 0.37 -10.34
N ASP A 27 3.11 -0.61 -10.17
CA ASP A 27 3.55 -1.53 -11.22
C ASP A 27 3.25 -2.97 -10.80
N GLY A 28 2.31 -3.61 -11.50
CA GLY A 28 1.86 -4.96 -11.16
C GLY A 28 1.27 -5.04 -9.74
N ASP A 29 2.01 -5.65 -8.82
CA ASP A 29 1.70 -5.80 -7.40
C ASP A 29 2.62 -4.99 -6.47
N LYS A 30 3.51 -4.16 -7.04
CA LYS A 30 4.45 -3.31 -6.33
C LYS A 30 3.97 -1.86 -6.27
N TYR A 31 4.22 -1.22 -5.14
CA TYR A 31 3.89 0.18 -4.90
C TYR A 31 5.16 0.94 -4.58
N PHE A 32 5.45 1.99 -5.35
CA PHE A 32 6.53 2.91 -5.02
C PHE A 32 5.96 4.02 -4.13
N ILE A 33 6.40 4.03 -2.87
CA ILE A 33 5.82 4.87 -1.82
C ILE A 33 6.92 5.75 -1.25
N HIS A 34 6.68 7.05 -1.23
CA HIS A 34 7.49 7.98 -0.43
C HIS A 34 6.97 7.97 1.00
N TRP A 35 7.85 7.71 1.98
CA TRP A 35 7.52 7.64 3.39
C TRP A 35 8.47 8.49 4.22
N ILE A 36 7.93 9.37 5.06
CA ILE A 36 8.74 10.32 5.84
C ILE A 36 9.14 9.80 7.23
N ASP A 37 8.34 8.92 7.84
CA ASP A 37 8.57 8.40 9.19
C ASP A 37 9.05 6.95 9.15
N VAL A 38 10.24 6.73 8.59
CA VAL A 38 10.78 5.39 8.33
C VAL A 38 11.04 4.63 9.63
N LYS A 39 10.25 3.59 9.90
CA LYS A 39 10.46 2.64 11.02
C LYS A 39 11.29 1.42 10.63
N ASP A 40 11.26 1.07 9.35
CA ASP A 40 11.99 -0.04 8.75
C ASP A 40 12.14 0.24 7.26
N ASP A 41 13.37 0.24 6.76
CA ASP A 41 13.71 0.53 5.36
C ASP A 41 13.74 -0.72 4.48
N SER A 42 13.57 -1.91 5.06
CA SER A 42 13.36 -3.13 4.30
C SER A 42 11.98 -3.12 3.65
N VAL A 43 11.87 -3.74 2.47
CA VAL A 43 10.58 -3.86 1.77
C VAL A 43 9.54 -4.56 2.66
N ASP A 44 9.92 -5.65 3.31
CA ASP A 44 9.03 -6.42 4.18
C ASP A 44 8.54 -5.60 5.38
N GLY A 45 9.45 -4.86 6.03
CA GLY A 45 9.11 -4.00 7.14
C GLY A 45 8.22 -2.83 6.73
N ALA A 46 8.53 -2.18 5.62
CA ALA A 46 7.69 -1.12 5.05
C ALA A 46 6.29 -1.64 4.68
N SER A 47 6.18 -2.82 4.05
CA SER A 47 4.89 -3.43 3.71
C SER A 47 4.06 -3.76 4.94
N LYS A 48 4.67 -4.28 6.02
CA LYS A 48 3.97 -4.53 7.30
C LYS A 48 3.40 -3.25 7.92
N ASN A 49 4.14 -2.15 7.85
CA ASN A 49 3.74 -0.88 8.45
C ASN A 49 2.73 -0.10 7.60
N ILE A 50 2.86 -0.15 6.27
CA ILE A 50 2.14 0.74 5.36
C ILE A 50 0.99 0.02 4.63
N THR A 51 1.20 -1.20 4.13
CA THR A 51 0.27 -1.84 3.18
C THR A 51 -0.62 -2.92 3.83
N GLU A 52 -0.03 -3.81 4.63
CA GLU A 52 -0.71 -4.95 5.26
C GLU A 52 -1.99 -4.58 6.03
N PRO A 53 -2.04 -3.49 6.81
CA PRO A 53 -3.25 -3.10 7.53
C PRO A 53 -4.46 -2.91 6.62
N PHE A 54 -4.25 -2.43 5.39
CA PHE A 54 -5.30 -2.20 4.41
C PHE A 54 -5.57 -3.43 3.54
N GLU A 55 -4.52 -4.14 3.12
CA GLU A 55 -4.65 -5.34 2.27
C GLU A 55 -5.57 -6.38 2.88
N LYS A 56 -5.55 -6.55 4.21
CA LYS A 56 -6.45 -7.46 4.93
C LYS A 56 -7.92 -7.18 4.64
N PHE A 57 -8.33 -5.92 4.64
CA PHE A 57 -9.73 -5.53 4.40
C PHE A 57 -10.06 -5.49 2.91
N LEU A 58 -9.16 -4.92 2.11
CA LEU A 58 -9.35 -4.77 0.67
C LEU A 58 -9.41 -6.11 -0.05
N LYS A 59 -8.73 -7.14 0.46
CA LYS A 59 -8.84 -8.51 -0.07
C LYS A 59 -10.24 -9.10 0.10
N VAL A 60 -11.02 -8.68 1.10
CA VAL A 60 -12.40 -9.16 1.27
C VAL A 60 -13.36 -8.43 0.32
N ILE A 61 -13.09 -7.15 0.05
CA ILE A 61 -13.97 -6.29 -0.75
C ILE A 61 -13.70 -6.46 -2.25
N PHE A 62 -12.43 -6.59 -2.63
CA PHE A 62 -11.94 -6.57 -4.00
C PHE A 62 -11.15 -7.83 -4.40
N GLY A 63 -11.01 -8.81 -3.52
CA GLY A 63 -10.29 -10.06 -3.80
C GLY A 63 -11.00 -10.98 -4.77
#